data_AF-D0NV32-F1
#
_entry.id   AF-D0NV32-F1
#
_cell.length_a   1.000
_cell.length_b   1.000
_cell.length_c   1.000
_cell.angle_alpha   90.00
_cell.angle_beta   90.00
_cell.angle_gamma   90.00
#
_symmetry.space_group_name_H-M   'P 1'
#
loop_
_entity.id
_entity.type
_entity.pdbx_description
1 polymer ?
#
loop_
_entity_poly.entity_id
_entity_poly.type
_entity_poly.pdbx_seq_one_letter_code
_entity_poly.pdbx_strand_id
1 'polypeptide(L)'
;MADGHSPFERTTYRYTPVLAFLLLPNVYVHEMFGKLLFVGCDMLVGYILYQILSVWLFHPFSVNISTRGNADSIVVLLVMLSLLLMMRKQLVLSVVAYGAAVHFKIYPIIYALAFLVFLNGDFRSANAKWTSSCCSSVCFWAQLAGLLNRDRLIFGLVSGGLFIFLAAGCYYLYGFQFLYEAYLYHFTRTDNRHNFSVYFYDLYLRYNTPSGFGVGLLAFLPQLTSLVAISFAYGRDLPFALFALTMVFVIFNKVCTAQEAR
;
A
#
# COMPACT_ATOMS: atom_id res chain seq x y z
N MET A 1 17.81 12.11 -14.46
CA MET A 1 16.73 12.25 -15.47
C MET A 1 16.81 13.57 -16.21
N ALA A 2 16.93 14.73 -15.53
CA ALA A 2 17.13 16.01 -16.22
C ALA A 2 18.38 15.99 -17.13
N ASP A 3 19.45 15.35 -16.67
CA ASP A 3 20.70 15.18 -17.43
C ASP A 3 20.80 13.81 -18.17
N GLY A 4 19.67 13.14 -18.44
CA GLY A 4 19.66 11.82 -19.10
C GLY A 4 20.02 10.61 -18.22
N HIS A 5 20.54 10.85 -17.01
CA HIS A 5 20.87 9.78 -16.04
C HIS A 5 19.65 9.04 -15.46
N SER A 6 19.86 7.79 -15.08
CA SER A 6 18.83 6.94 -14.44
C SER A 6 18.50 7.45 -13.03
N PRO A 7 17.23 7.45 -12.58
CA PRO A 7 16.88 7.84 -11.22
C PRO A 7 17.48 6.89 -10.17
N PHE A 8 17.79 5.65 -10.57
CA PHE A 8 18.35 4.62 -9.69
C PHE A 8 19.87 4.75 -9.46
N GLU A 9 20.55 5.68 -10.13
CA GLU A 9 21.94 6.02 -9.80
C GLU A 9 22.06 6.67 -8.41
N ARG A 10 20.97 7.28 -7.92
CA ARG A 10 20.88 7.74 -6.54
C ARG A 10 20.64 6.54 -5.62
N THR A 11 21.61 6.26 -4.75
CA THR A 11 21.61 5.11 -3.83
C THR A 11 20.42 5.04 -2.87
N THR A 12 19.71 6.15 -2.64
CA THR A 12 18.54 6.20 -1.76
C THR A 12 17.20 6.18 -2.50
N TYR A 13 17.21 6.11 -3.84
CA TYR A 13 16.00 6.06 -4.64
C TYR A 13 15.38 4.66 -4.61
N ARG A 14 14.18 4.55 -4.05
CA ARG A 14 13.45 3.28 -3.83
C ARG A 14 11.99 3.36 -4.27
N TYR A 15 11.69 4.25 -5.22
CA TYR A 15 10.34 4.48 -5.75
C TYR A 15 10.27 4.07 -7.22
N THR A 16 9.07 3.99 -7.78
CA THR A 16 8.93 3.79 -9.24
C THR A 16 9.44 5.01 -10.00
N PRO A 17 9.91 4.87 -11.25
CA PRO A 17 10.35 5.99 -12.08
C PRO A 17 9.32 7.11 -12.23
N VAL A 18 8.04 6.79 -12.06
CA VAL A 18 6.93 7.77 -12.09
C VAL A 18 7.16 8.92 -11.12
N LEU A 19 7.68 8.65 -9.91
CA LEU A 19 7.98 9.72 -8.96
C LEU A 19 9.09 10.65 -9.48
N ALA A 20 10.16 10.10 -10.06
CA ALA A 20 11.24 10.91 -10.60
C ALA A 20 10.75 11.79 -11.77
N PHE A 21 9.87 11.27 -12.62
CA PHE A 21 9.22 12.06 -13.67
C PHE A 21 8.33 13.18 -13.09
N LEU A 22 7.54 12.89 -12.07
CA LEU A 22 6.70 13.90 -11.38
C LEU A 22 7.53 15.02 -10.74
N LEU A 23 8.78 14.73 -10.35
CA LEU A 23 9.67 15.69 -9.70
C LEU A 23 10.59 16.43 -10.69
N LEU A 24 10.51 16.17 -12.00
CA LEU A 24 11.26 16.94 -13.00
C LEU A 24 11.06 18.46 -12.93
N PRO A 25 9.86 18.99 -12.61
CA PRO A 25 9.67 20.44 -12.44
C PRO A 25 10.51 21.05 -11.31
N ASN A 26 11.10 20.25 -10.40
CA ASN A 26 12.07 20.77 -9.43
C ASN A 26 13.29 21.41 -10.10
N VAL A 27 13.69 20.88 -11.27
CA VAL A 27 14.85 21.36 -12.01
C VAL A 27 14.45 22.46 -12.98
N TYR A 28 13.29 22.32 -13.64
CA TYR A 28 12.87 23.23 -14.70
C TYR A 28 12.09 24.47 -14.22
N VAL A 29 11.37 24.37 -13.11
CA VAL A 29 10.47 25.43 -12.63
C VAL A 29 10.99 26.02 -11.34
N HIS A 30 11.10 25.23 -10.27
CA HIS A 30 11.53 25.70 -8.96
C HIS A 30 11.87 24.54 -8.01
N GLU A 31 12.95 24.66 -7.23
CA GLU A 31 13.46 23.60 -6.34
C GLU A 31 12.43 23.11 -5.30
N MET A 32 11.52 23.99 -4.90
CA MET A 32 10.48 23.69 -3.88
C MET A 32 9.24 22.99 -4.44
N PHE A 33 9.13 22.78 -5.77
CA PHE A 33 7.93 22.21 -6.39
C PHE A 33 7.51 20.89 -5.75
N GLY A 34 8.45 19.97 -5.51
CA GLY A 34 8.17 18.66 -4.91
C GLY A 34 7.61 18.77 -3.50
N LYS A 35 8.13 19.71 -2.69
CA LYS A 35 7.60 19.95 -1.34
C LYS A 35 6.16 20.46 -1.40
N LEU A 36 5.86 21.39 -2.30
CA LEU A 36 4.51 21.92 -2.50
C LEU A 36 3.56 20.84 -3.01
N LEU A 37 4.01 19.96 -3.92
CA LEU A 37 3.24 18.81 -4.40
C LEU A 37 2.84 17.90 -3.23
N PHE A 38 3.80 17.52 -2.38
CA PHE A 38 3.54 16.62 -1.25
C PHE A 38 2.62 17.25 -0.20
N VAL A 39 2.82 18.53 0.14
CA VAL A 39 1.92 19.26 1.03
C VAL A 39 0.50 19.34 0.45
N GLY A 40 0.38 19.59 -0.86
CA GLY A 40 -0.92 19.58 -1.55
C GLY A 40 -1.60 18.21 -1.47
N CYS A 41 -0.87 17.12 -1.66
CA CYS A 41 -1.40 15.77 -1.48
C CYS A 41 -1.90 15.53 -0.05
N ASP A 42 -1.17 15.97 0.97
CA ASP A 42 -1.58 15.81 2.37
C ASP A 42 -2.80 16.67 2.74
N MET A 43 -2.91 17.89 2.19
CA MET A 43 -4.13 18.70 2.35
C MET A 43 -5.35 18.00 1.74
N LEU A 44 -5.19 17.38 0.57
CA LEU A 44 -6.25 16.60 -0.07
C LEU A 44 -6.60 15.35 0.75
N VAL A 45 -5.60 14.65 1.30
CA VAL A 45 -5.81 13.52 2.23
C VAL A 45 -6.61 13.99 3.45
N GLY A 46 -6.24 15.11 4.06
CA GLY A 46 -6.96 15.68 5.20
C GLY A 46 -8.41 16.03 4.84
N TYR A 47 -8.66 16.58 3.65
CA TYR A 47 -10.00 16.86 3.15
C TYR A 47 -10.83 15.57 2.94
N ILE A 48 -10.24 14.53 2.35
CA ILE A 48 -10.91 13.24 2.16
C ILE A 48 -11.22 12.61 3.53
N LEU A 49 -10.26 12.63 4.46
CA LEU A 49 -10.45 12.12 5.82
C LEU A 49 -11.56 12.87 6.54
N TYR A 50 -11.65 14.20 6.41
CA TYR A 50 -12.76 14.97 6.98
C TYR A 50 -14.14 14.49 6.49
N GLN A 51 -14.25 14.12 5.22
CA GLN A 51 -15.50 13.58 4.67
C GLN A 51 -15.87 12.21 5.23
N ILE A 52 -14.87 11.39 5.60
CA ILE A 52 -15.06 10.01 6.06
C ILE A 52 -15.17 9.94 7.59
N LEU A 53 -14.31 10.66 8.30
CA LEU A 53 -14.14 10.66 9.75
C LEU A 53 -14.09 12.12 10.22
N SER A 54 -15.18 12.62 10.80
CA SER A 54 -15.40 14.03 11.12
C SER A 54 -14.41 14.70 12.11
N VAL A 55 -13.35 14.01 12.58
CA VAL A 55 -12.57 14.40 13.78
C VAL A 55 -11.04 14.46 13.58
N TRP A 56 -10.47 14.06 12.44
CA TRP A 56 -9.02 13.77 12.37
C TRP A 56 -8.19 14.72 11.49
N LEU A 57 -8.23 16.03 11.74
CA LEU A 57 -7.44 17.02 10.97
C LEU A 57 -6.25 17.64 11.72
N PHE A 58 -6.20 17.56 13.04
CA PHE A 58 -5.24 18.33 13.85
C PHE A 58 -4.28 17.48 14.69
N HIS A 59 -3.89 16.29 14.20
CA HIS A 59 -2.85 15.52 14.88
C HIS A 59 -1.46 16.12 14.56
N PRO A 60 -0.71 16.64 15.55
CA PRO A 60 0.53 17.40 15.31
C PRO A 60 1.61 16.59 14.59
N PHE A 61 1.60 15.26 14.77
CA PHE A 61 2.50 14.35 14.04
C PHE A 61 2.20 14.28 12.54
N SER A 62 0.92 14.36 12.14
CA SER A 62 0.56 14.38 10.72
C SER A 62 1.10 15.62 10.04
N VAL A 63 0.91 16.80 10.67
CA VAL A 63 1.40 18.08 10.15
C VAL A 63 2.93 18.09 10.03
N ASN A 64 3.64 17.61 11.05
CA ASN A 64 5.10 17.57 11.04
C ASN A 64 5.64 16.63 9.95
N ILE A 65 5.07 15.43 9.79
CA ILE A 65 5.47 14.50 8.73
C ILE A 65 5.18 15.07 7.34
N SER A 66 4.03 15.74 7.16
CA SER A 66 3.63 16.36 5.89
C SER A 66 4.57 17.49 5.46
N THR A 67 4.96 18.36 6.39
CA THR A 67 5.87 19.49 6.09
C THR A 67 7.30 19.07 5.75
N ARG A 68 7.72 17.86 6.13
CA ARG A 68 9.05 17.31 5.76
C ARG A 68 9.16 16.98 4.27
N GLY A 69 8.05 16.85 3.55
CA GLY A 69 8.03 16.61 2.11
C GLY A 69 8.37 15.16 1.73
N ASN A 70 7.54 14.21 2.16
CA ASN A 70 7.69 12.80 1.83
C ASN A 70 6.84 12.41 0.62
N ALA A 71 7.40 11.62 -0.30
CA ALA A 71 6.66 11.09 -1.45
C ALA A 71 5.56 10.09 -1.06
N ASP A 72 5.59 9.55 0.17
CA ASP A 72 4.53 8.70 0.70
C ASP A 72 3.15 9.40 0.72
N SER A 73 3.11 10.73 0.80
CA SER A 73 1.86 11.52 0.75
C SER A 73 1.06 11.23 -0.53
N ILE A 74 1.72 10.97 -1.67
CA ILE A 74 1.05 10.60 -2.93
C ILE A 74 0.39 9.22 -2.79
N VAL A 75 1.08 8.26 -2.18
CA VAL A 75 0.57 6.89 -2.00
C VAL A 75 -0.63 6.92 -1.06
N VAL A 76 -0.55 7.66 0.05
CA VAL A 76 -1.65 7.84 1.00
C VAL A 76 -2.85 8.49 0.32
N LEU A 77 -2.63 9.52 -0.51
CA LEU A 77 -3.70 10.14 -1.30
C LEU A 77 -4.41 9.13 -2.22
N LEU A 78 -3.65 8.33 -2.96
CA LEU A 78 -4.23 7.32 -3.88
C LEU A 78 -5.03 6.25 -3.12
N VAL A 79 -4.58 5.82 -1.94
CA VAL A 79 -5.31 4.89 -1.07
C VAL A 79 -6.57 5.52 -0.48
N MET A 80 -6.50 6.76 -0.01
CA MET A 80 -7.67 7.46 0.52
C MET A 80 -8.69 7.76 -0.57
N LEU A 81 -8.22 8.09 -1.78
CA LEU A 81 -9.07 8.27 -2.94
C LEU A 81 -9.76 6.96 -3.33
N SER A 82 -9.04 5.84 -3.33
CA SER A 82 -9.67 4.53 -3.62
C SER A 82 -10.75 4.20 -2.59
N LEU A 83 -10.50 4.44 -1.30
CA LEU A 83 -11.49 4.28 -0.23
C LEU A 83 -12.72 5.16 -0.46
N LEU A 84 -12.55 6.46 -0.69
CA LEU A 84 -13.64 7.40 -0.91
C LEU A 84 -14.50 7.01 -2.13
N LEU A 85 -13.85 6.67 -3.24
CA LEU A 85 -14.52 6.25 -4.47
C LEU A 85 -15.26 4.92 -4.29
N MET A 86 -14.71 4.01 -3.48
CA MET A 86 -15.36 2.75 -3.12
C MET A 86 -16.63 3.01 -2.33
N MET A 87 -16.58 3.90 -1.33
CA MET A 87 -17.75 4.30 -0.54
C MET A 87 -18.82 5.01 -1.41
N ARG A 88 -18.41 5.76 -2.44
CA ARG A 88 -19.29 6.38 -3.43
C ARG A 88 -19.80 5.43 -4.53
N LYS A 89 -19.50 4.12 -4.43
CA LYS A 89 -19.87 3.08 -5.40
C LYS A 89 -19.29 3.28 -6.81
N GLN A 90 -18.22 4.06 -6.95
CA GLN A 90 -17.50 4.25 -8.20
C GLN A 90 -16.36 3.24 -8.34
N LEU A 91 -16.72 1.98 -8.64
CA LEU A 91 -15.79 0.85 -8.61
C LEU A 91 -14.57 1.05 -9.52
N VAL A 92 -14.79 1.38 -10.80
CA VAL A 92 -13.68 1.45 -11.78
C VAL A 92 -12.64 2.50 -11.38
N LEU A 93 -13.09 3.70 -11.00
CA LEU A 93 -12.19 4.78 -10.57
C LEU A 93 -11.45 4.41 -9.28
N SER A 94 -12.14 3.79 -8.32
CA SER A 94 -11.53 3.29 -7.08
C SER A 94 -10.42 2.29 -7.36
N VAL A 95 -10.68 1.32 -8.23
CA VAL A 95 -9.75 0.25 -8.59
C VAL A 95 -8.54 0.78 -9.38
N VAL A 96 -8.75 1.77 -10.26
CA VAL A 96 -7.66 2.47 -10.96
C VAL A 96 -6.77 3.23 -9.96
N ALA A 97 -7.36 3.99 -9.04
CA ALA A 97 -6.60 4.68 -7.99
C ALA A 97 -5.82 3.70 -7.11
N TYR A 98 -6.43 2.57 -6.74
CA TYR A 98 -5.78 1.51 -5.97
C TYR A 98 -4.62 0.85 -6.73
N GLY A 99 -4.82 0.48 -8.00
CA GLY A 99 -3.77 -0.09 -8.84
C GLY A 99 -2.58 0.85 -9.02
N ALA A 100 -2.85 2.16 -9.19
CA ALA A 100 -1.82 3.19 -9.19
C ALA A 100 -1.08 3.27 -7.84
N ALA A 101 -1.79 3.19 -6.71
CA ALA A 101 -1.18 3.20 -5.37
C ALA A 101 -0.20 2.04 -5.18
N VAL A 102 -0.63 0.82 -5.53
CA VAL A 102 0.20 -0.40 -5.43
C VAL A 102 1.38 -0.36 -6.39
N HIS A 103 1.23 0.26 -7.56
CA HIS A 103 2.35 0.49 -8.47
C HIS A 103 3.37 1.46 -7.84
N PHE A 104 2.94 2.63 -7.34
CA PHE A 104 3.84 3.63 -6.75
C PHE A 104 4.68 3.09 -5.59
N LYS A 105 4.07 2.29 -4.71
CA LYS A 105 4.73 1.49 -3.67
C LYS A 105 3.98 0.20 -3.48
N ILE A 106 4.68 -0.89 -3.23
CA ILE A 106 4.05 -2.21 -3.11
C ILE A 106 3.17 -2.38 -1.86
N TYR A 107 3.40 -1.60 -0.80
CA TYR A 107 2.76 -1.79 0.52
C TYR A 107 1.21 -1.77 0.54
N PRO A 108 0.50 -0.94 -0.23
CA PRO A 108 -0.97 -0.95 -0.26
C PRO A 108 -1.58 -2.28 -0.73
N ILE A 109 -0.79 -3.23 -1.23
CA ILE A 109 -1.25 -4.58 -1.58
C ILE A 109 -1.93 -5.30 -0.39
N ILE A 110 -1.58 -4.93 0.85
CA ILE A 110 -2.19 -5.51 2.06
C ILE A 110 -3.70 -5.24 2.15
N TYR A 111 -4.21 -4.20 1.50
CA TYR A 111 -5.64 -3.86 1.52
C TYR A 111 -6.46 -4.66 0.50
N ALA A 112 -5.82 -5.37 -0.45
CA ALA A 112 -6.51 -6.04 -1.54
C ALA A 112 -7.58 -7.01 -1.01
N LEU A 113 -7.26 -7.77 0.03
CA LEU A 113 -8.18 -8.75 0.59
C LEU A 113 -9.38 -8.07 1.27
N ALA A 114 -9.17 -6.98 2.03
CA ALA A 114 -10.27 -6.21 2.62
C ALA A 114 -11.22 -5.64 1.56
N PHE A 115 -10.68 -5.08 0.47
CA PHE A 115 -11.51 -4.63 -0.66
C PHE A 115 -12.32 -5.79 -1.29
N LEU A 116 -11.71 -6.96 -1.48
CA LEU A 116 -12.41 -8.13 -2.03
C LEU A 116 -13.51 -8.67 -1.10
N VAL A 117 -13.31 -8.59 0.22
CA VAL A 117 -14.32 -8.95 1.22
C VAL A 117 -15.48 -7.94 1.17
N PHE A 118 -15.18 -6.64 1.13
CA PHE A 118 -16.18 -5.58 1.04
C PHE A 118 -17.09 -5.73 -0.20
N LEU A 119 -16.50 -6.05 -1.35
CA LEU A 119 -17.24 -6.26 -2.60
C LEU A 119 -18.21 -7.47 -2.57
N ASN A 120 -18.05 -8.40 -1.61
CA ASN A 120 -18.93 -9.56 -1.46
C ASN A 120 -20.25 -9.26 -0.75
N GLY A 121 -20.23 -8.34 0.22
CA GLY A 121 -21.37 -8.11 1.10
C GLY A 121 -22.23 -6.95 0.60
N ASP A 122 -21.65 -5.75 0.64
CA ASP A 122 -22.44 -4.53 0.77
C ASP A 122 -22.37 -3.60 -0.45
N PHE A 123 -21.48 -3.89 -1.41
CA PHE A 123 -21.31 -3.04 -2.60
C PHE A 123 -22.58 -2.97 -3.46
N ARG A 124 -23.29 -4.11 -3.60
CA ARG A 124 -24.64 -4.22 -4.16
C ARG A 124 -25.50 -5.03 -3.20
N SER A 125 -26.67 -4.52 -2.82
CA SER A 125 -27.63 -5.22 -1.93
C SER A 125 -28.02 -6.64 -2.41
N ALA A 126 -27.84 -6.94 -3.70
CA ALA A 126 -28.01 -8.26 -4.27
C ALA A 126 -26.97 -9.30 -3.80
N ASN A 127 -25.74 -8.88 -3.45
CA ASN A 127 -24.66 -9.80 -3.05
C ASN A 127 -24.82 -10.25 -1.58
N ALA A 128 -25.38 -9.41 -0.70
CA ALA A 128 -25.61 -9.72 0.71
C ALA A 128 -26.49 -10.97 0.95
N LYS A 129 -27.48 -11.22 0.07
CA LYS A 129 -28.42 -12.34 0.19
C LYS A 129 -27.80 -13.71 -0.08
N TRP A 130 -26.66 -13.76 -0.78
CA TRP A 130 -26.05 -15.01 -1.21
C TRP A 130 -25.13 -15.61 -0.13
N THR A 131 -24.53 -14.78 0.73
CA THR A 131 -23.70 -15.23 1.87
C THR A 131 -24.46 -15.78 3.07
N SER A 132 -25.77 -15.53 3.21
CA SER A 132 -26.57 -15.94 4.37
C SER A 132 -27.14 -17.36 4.29
N SER A 133 -26.76 -18.16 3.29
CA SER A 133 -27.46 -19.43 2.99
C SER A 133 -26.50 -20.58 2.63
N CYS A 134 -25.59 -21.01 3.51
CA CYS A 134 -25.06 -22.39 3.44
C CYS A 134 -24.16 -22.84 4.62
N CYS A 135 -24.34 -24.09 5.08
CA CYS A 135 -23.60 -24.76 6.16
C CYS A 135 -23.01 -26.14 5.75
N SER A 136 -22.65 -26.38 4.48
CA SER A 136 -22.12 -27.69 4.02
C SER A 136 -20.87 -27.58 3.13
N SER A 137 -20.22 -28.71 2.80
CA SER A 137 -19.04 -28.81 1.92
C SER A 137 -19.27 -28.32 0.48
N VAL A 138 -20.54 -28.17 0.05
CA VAL A 138 -20.94 -27.51 -1.19
C VAL A 138 -20.73 -25.98 -1.12
N CYS A 139 -20.67 -25.43 0.10
CA CYS A 139 -20.38 -24.02 0.36
C CYS A 139 -18.95 -23.64 -0.05
N PHE A 140 -17.98 -24.55 -0.03
CA PHE A 140 -16.62 -24.24 -0.47
C PHE A 140 -16.57 -23.85 -1.95
N TRP A 141 -17.23 -24.64 -2.81
CA TRP A 141 -17.34 -24.34 -4.25
C TRP A 141 -18.28 -23.17 -4.54
N ALA A 142 -19.34 -23.01 -3.74
CA ALA A 142 -20.19 -21.82 -3.81
C ALA A 142 -19.36 -20.56 -3.45
N GLN A 143 -18.69 -20.50 -2.29
CA GLN A 143 -17.78 -19.41 -1.89
C GLN A 143 -16.68 -19.14 -2.93
N LEU A 144 -16.14 -20.20 -3.56
CA LEU A 144 -15.19 -20.08 -4.67
C LEU A 144 -15.84 -19.46 -5.92
N ALA A 145 -17.07 -19.84 -6.27
CA ALA A 145 -17.85 -19.18 -7.32
C ALA A 145 -18.21 -17.72 -6.96
N GLY A 146 -18.29 -17.40 -5.66
CA GLY A 146 -18.40 -16.02 -5.17
C GLY A 146 -17.17 -15.18 -5.43
N LEU A 147 -15.98 -15.79 -5.56
CA LEU A 147 -14.77 -15.09 -5.99
C LEU A 147 -14.89 -14.60 -7.45
N LEU A 148 -15.73 -15.26 -8.26
CA LEU A 148 -16.11 -14.85 -9.63
C LEU A 148 -17.23 -13.81 -9.67
N ASN A 149 -17.47 -13.06 -8.58
CA ASN A 149 -18.33 -11.89 -8.65
C ASN A 149 -17.79 -10.89 -9.68
N ARG A 150 -18.65 -10.35 -10.54
CA ARG A 150 -18.27 -9.38 -11.59
C ARG A 150 -17.48 -8.22 -10.99
N ASP A 151 -17.91 -7.70 -9.86
CA ASP A 151 -17.25 -6.57 -9.19
C ASP A 151 -15.83 -6.94 -8.70
N ARG A 152 -15.60 -8.20 -8.25
CA ARG A 152 -14.29 -8.72 -7.85
C ARG A 152 -13.37 -8.98 -9.04
N LEU A 153 -13.92 -9.49 -10.14
CA LEU A 153 -13.18 -9.67 -11.38
C LEU A 153 -12.75 -8.32 -11.95
N ILE A 154 -13.63 -7.32 -11.96
CA ILE A 154 -13.26 -5.95 -12.37
C ILE A 154 -12.17 -5.41 -11.43
N PHE A 155 -12.32 -5.58 -10.11
CA PHE A 155 -11.30 -5.19 -9.15
C PHE A 155 -9.93 -5.81 -9.49
N GLY A 156 -9.85 -7.13 -9.61
CA GLY A 156 -8.60 -7.85 -9.87
C GLY A 156 -8.00 -7.53 -11.25
N LEU A 157 -8.82 -7.55 -12.30
CA LEU A 157 -8.35 -7.35 -13.68
C LEU A 157 -7.94 -5.91 -13.94
N VAL A 158 -8.69 -4.91 -13.46
CA VAL A 158 -8.37 -3.51 -13.73
C VAL A 158 -7.18 -3.05 -12.88
N SER A 159 -7.15 -3.34 -11.57
CA SER A 159 -6.02 -2.93 -10.73
C SER A 159 -4.75 -3.71 -11.05
N GLY A 160 -4.86 -5.04 -11.21
CA GLY A 160 -3.75 -5.90 -11.58
C GLY A 160 -3.24 -5.60 -12.99
N GLY A 161 -4.15 -5.39 -13.95
CA GLY A 161 -3.81 -4.99 -15.31
C GLY A 161 -3.08 -3.65 -15.36
N LEU A 162 -3.56 -2.65 -14.63
CA LEU A 162 -2.89 -1.34 -14.52
C LEU A 162 -1.50 -1.46 -13.87
N PHE A 163 -1.39 -2.23 -12.79
CA PHE A 163 -0.10 -2.49 -12.12
C PHE A 163 0.90 -3.13 -13.09
N ILE A 164 0.49 -4.19 -13.78
CA ILE A 164 1.34 -4.91 -14.74
C ILE A 164 1.72 -3.99 -15.91
N PHE A 165 0.76 -3.24 -16.45
CA PHE A 165 1.01 -2.31 -17.56
C PHE A 165 2.07 -1.25 -17.19
N LEU A 166 1.89 -0.58 -16.05
CA LEU A 166 2.85 0.44 -15.58
C LEU A 166 4.20 -0.19 -15.20
N ALA A 167 4.19 -1.35 -14.56
CA ALA A 167 5.42 -2.08 -14.21
C ALA A 167 6.18 -2.53 -15.45
N ALA A 168 5.49 -3.03 -16.49
CA ALA A 168 6.09 -3.41 -17.76
C ALA A 168 6.69 -2.20 -18.48
N GLY A 169 5.99 -1.06 -18.48
CA GLY A 169 6.54 0.20 -19.01
C GLY A 169 7.81 0.64 -18.28
N CYS A 170 7.81 0.60 -16.95
CA CYS A 170 9.00 0.96 -16.15
C CYS A 170 10.15 -0.05 -16.32
N TYR A 171 9.83 -1.34 -16.45
CA TYR A 171 10.81 -2.40 -16.70
C TYR A 171 11.42 -2.29 -18.10
N TYR A 172 10.63 -1.90 -19.11
CA TYR A 172 11.15 -1.64 -20.44
C TYR A 172 12.19 -0.50 -20.45
N LEU A 173 11.97 0.53 -19.62
CA LEU A 173 12.88 1.69 -19.53
C LEU A 173 14.14 1.43 -18.69
N TYR A 174 14.03 0.69 -17.57
CA TYR A 174 15.09 0.59 -16.55
C TYR A 174 15.49 -0.86 -16.19
N GLY A 175 14.90 -1.85 -16.84
CA GLY A 175 15.21 -3.27 -16.64
C GLY A 175 15.03 -3.76 -15.22
N PHE A 176 15.88 -4.71 -14.82
CA PHE A 176 15.83 -5.35 -13.51
C PHE A 176 16.13 -4.39 -12.34
N GLN A 177 16.90 -3.32 -12.58
CA GLN A 177 17.24 -2.36 -11.53
C GLN A 177 15.97 -1.71 -10.94
N PHE A 178 14.99 -1.38 -11.78
CA PHE A 178 13.68 -0.92 -11.32
C PHE A 178 12.98 -1.96 -10.43
N LEU A 179 12.89 -3.20 -10.89
CA LEU A 179 12.16 -4.25 -10.18
C LEU A 179 12.79 -4.52 -8.80
N TYR A 180 14.13 -4.52 -8.76
CA TYR A 180 14.86 -4.70 -7.52
C TYR A 180 14.63 -3.54 -6.56
N GLU A 181 14.91 -2.31 -7.00
CA GLU A 181 14.91 -1.14 -6.10
C GLU A 181 13.51 -0.71 -5.64
N ALA A 182 12.49 -0.85 -6.51
CA ALA A 182 11.13 -0.44 -6.18
C ALA A 182 10.34 -1.53 -5.42
N TYR A 183 10.61 -2.82 -5.68
CA TYR A 183 9.81 -3.92 -5.12
C TYR A 183 10.62 -4.93 -4.30
N LEU A 184 11.63 -5.58 -4.91
CA LEU A 184 12.29 -6.74 -4.27
C LEU A 184 13.15 -6.35 -3.07
N TYR A 185 13.75 -5.15 -3.10
CA TYR A 185 14.59 -4.62 -2.03
C TYR A 185 13.88 -4.64 -0.68
N HIS A 186 12.56 -4.41 -0.65
CA HIS A 186 11.79 -4.41 0.60
C HIS A 186 11.64 -5.80 1.22
N PHE A 187 11.69 -6.87 0.43
CA PHE A 187 11.62 -8.25 0.92
C PHE A 187 12.96 -8.73 1.47
N THR A 188 14.08 -8.26 0.92
CA THR A 188 15.42 -8.67 1.36
C THR A 188 16.01 -7.77 2.44
N ARG A 189 15.57 -6.50 2.53
CA ARG A 189 16.11 -5.53 3.50
C ARG A 189 16.03 -6.03 4.93
N THR A 190 17.16 -6.03 5.62
CA THR A 190 17.28 -6.20 7.07
C THR A 190 17.97 -4.96 7.62
N ASP A 191 17.45 -4.45 8.73
CA ASP A 191 18.03 -3.29 9.39
C ASP A 191 18.39 -3.68 10.83
N ASN A 192 19.68 -3.62 11.14
CA ASN A 192 20.24 -4.04 12.41
C ASN A 192 20.53 -2.86 13.34
N ARG A 193 20.47 -1.62 12.86
CA ARG A 193 20.76 -0.42 13.66
C ARG A 193 19.52 0.47 13.69
N HIS A 194 19.19 1.03 14.86
CA HIS A 194 18.06 1.95 15.02
C HIS A 194 16.71 1.40 14.50
N ASN A 195 16.51 0.09 14.63
CA ASN A 195 15.28 -0.60 14.27
C ASN A 195 14.43 -0.81 15.53
N PHE A 196 13.20 -0.32 15.49
CA PHE A 196 12.19 -0.39 16.54
C PHE A 196 11.21 -1.56 16.33
N SER A 197 11.49 -2.46 15.39
CA SER A 197 10.64 -3.63 15.19
C SER A 197 10.66 -4.54 16.41
N VAL A 198 9.58 -5.29 16.61
CA VAL A 198 9.50 -6.32 17.65
C VAL A 198 10.60 -7.38 17.47
N TYR A 199 11.09 -7.54 16.24
CA TYR A 199 12.13 -8.50 15.87
C TYR A 199 13.57 -7.95 16.01
N PHE A 200 13.74 -6.69 16.41
CA PHE A 200 15.04 -6.02 16.45
C PHE A 200 16.10 -6.83 17.22
N TYR A 201 15.79 -7.27 18.44
CA TYR A 201 16.78 -7.93 19.29
C TYR A 201 17.29 -9.24 18.67
N ASP A 202 16.40 -10.04 18.07
CA ASP A 202 16.77 -11.27 17.39
C ASP A 202 17.58 -11.01 16.11
N LEU A 203 17.16 -10.02 15.30
CA LEU A 203 17.89 -9.60 14.10
C LEU A 203 19.29 -9.05 14.43
N TYR A 204 19.42 -8.33 15.55
CA TYR A 204 20.68 -7.77 16.02
C TYR A 204 21.66 -8.87 16.42
N LEU A 205 21.21 -9.84 17.23
CA LEU A 205 22.06 -10.95 17.69
C LEU A 205 22.49 -11.89 16.56
N ARG A 206 21.66 -12.04 15.51
CA ARG A 206 21.92 -12.94 14.39
C ARG A 206 22.57 -12.29 13.18
N TYR A 207 22.98 -11.02 13.27
CA TYR A 207 23.47 -10.27 12.11
C TYR A 207 24.67 -10.93 11.41
N ASN A 208 25.56 -11.59 12.16
CA ASN A 208 26.74 -12.27 11.62
C ASN A 208 26.61 -13.80 11.58
N THR A 209 25.44 -14.36 11.91
CA THR A 209 25.20 -15.79 11.79
C THR A 209 24.39 -16.07 10.52
N PRO A 210 24.64 -17.20 9.82
CA PRO A 210 23.78 -17.61 8.71
C PRO A 210 22.40 -17.97 9.27
N SER A 211 21.56 -16.96 9.39
CA SER A 211 20.16 -17.13 9.76
C SER A 211 19.45 -17.79 8.59
N GLY A 212 19.06 -19.04 8.77
CA GLY A 212 18.29 -19.78 7.77
C GLY A 212 16.98 -19.05 7.44
N PHE A 213 16.49 -19.29 6.22
CA PHE A 213 15.22 -18.78 5.67
C PHE A 213 14.02 -18.87 6.65
N GLY A 214 14.04 -19.83 7.59
CA GLY A 214 12.98 -20.06 8.57
C GLY A 214 12.69 -18.90 9.54
N VAL A 215 13.68 -18.08 9.92
CA VAL A 215 13.47 -16.98 10.87
C VAL A 215 12.66 -15.84 10.23
N GLY A 216 12.98 -15.50 8.98
CA GLY A 216 12.21 -14.53 8.20
C GLY A 216 10.77 -14.99 7.95
N LEU A 217 10.58 -16.29 7.72
CA LEU A 217 9.25 -16.87 7.56
C LEU A 217 8.44 -16.82 8.86
N LEU A 218 9.06 -17.13 10.01
CA LEU A 218 8.41 -17.04 11.33
C LEU A 218 8.00 -15.62 11.70
N ALA A 219 8.77 -14.61 11.32
CA ALA A 219 8.38 -13.21 11.50
C ALA A 219 7.22 -12.80 10.56
N PHE A 220 7.13 -13.40 9.38
CA PHE A 220 6.08 -13.10 8.40
C PHE A 220 4.73 -13.76 8.73
N LEU A 221 4.72 -14.90 9.42
CA LEU A 221 3.49 -15.65 9.72
C LEU A 221 2.49 -14.87 10.61
N PRO A 222 2.88 -14.27 11.74
CA PRO A 222 1.96 -13.45 12.55
C PRO A 222 1.40 -12.27 11.77
N GLN A 223 2.23 -11.65 10.93
CA GLN A 223 1.81 -10.54 10.07
C GLN A 223 0.76 -11.02 9.05
N LEU A 224 1.05 -12.06 8.28
CA LEU A 224 0.14 -12.59 7.26
C LEU A 224 -1.18 -13.08 7.86
N THR A 225 -1.12 -13.86 8.94
CA THR A 225 -2.32 -14.39 9.60
C THR A 225 -3.22 -13.28 10.13
N SER A 226 -2.63 -12.25 10.75
CA SER A 226 -3.37 -11.09 11.25
C SER A 226 -4.01 -10.27 10.12
N LEU A 227 -3.28 -10.05 9.01
CA LEU A 227 -3.82 -9.35 7.84
C LEU A 227 -5.04 -10.07 7.24
N VAL A 228 -4.95 -11.40 7.13
CA VAL A 228 -6.06 -12.24 6.64
C VAL A 228 -7.23 -12.19 7.61
N ALA A 229 -6.99 -12.37 8.91
CA ALA A 229 -8.02 -12.36 9.94
C ALA A 229 -8.77 -11.03 9.99
N ILE A 230 -8.06 -9.89 10.00
CA ILE A 230 -8.66 -8.55 9.99
C ILE A 230 -9.48 -8.32 8.73
N SER A 231 -8.97 -8.73 7.56
CA SER A 231 -9.68 -8.54 6.29
C SER A 231 -11.04 -9.26 6.27
N PHE A 232 -11.12 -10.47 6.82
CA PHE A 232 -12.39 -11.20 6.91
C PHE A 232 -13.28 -10.72 8.06
N ALA A 233 -12.72 -10.40 9.21
CA ALA A 233 -13.47 -9.98 10.39
C ALA A 233 -14.09 -8.58 10.21
N TYR A 234 -13.31 -7.64 9.66
CA TYR A 234 -13.67 -6.22 9.60
C TYR A 234 -13.86 -5.69 8.18
N GLY A 235 -13.65 -6.49 7.13
CA GLY A 235 -13.76 -6.03 5.73
C GLY A 235 -15.12 -5.45 5.32
N ARG A 236 -16.17 -5.57 6.15
CA ARG A 236 -17.43 -4.84 5.97
C ARG A 236 -17.33 -3.35 6.34
N ASP A 237 -16.60 -3.04 7.41
CA ASP A 237 -16.28 -1.68 7.80
C ASP A 237 -14.90 -1.29 7.24
N LEU A 238 -14.91 -0.87 5.98
CA LEU A 238 -13.69 -0.69 5.19
C LEU A 238 -12.71 0.36 5.78
N PRO A 239 -13.15 1.55 6.27
CA PRO A 239 -12.26 2.48 6.95
C PRO A 239 -11.56 1.87 8.17
N PHE A 240 -12.30 1.17 9.03
CA PHE A 240 -11.73 0.50 10.20
C PHE A 240 -10.79 -0.64 9.82
N ALA A 241 -11.15 -1.44 8.80
CA ALA A 241 -10.30 -2.51 8.30
C ALA A 241 -8.96 -1.98 7.77
N LEU A 242 -8.96 -0.93 6.94
CA LEU A 242 -7.73 -0.31 6.42
C LEU A 242 -6.85 0.22 7.56
N PHE A 243 -7.44 0.84 8.58
CA PHE A 243 -6.73 1.29 9.77
C PHE A 243 -6.13 0.12 10.58
N ALA A 244 -6.88 -0.94 10.80
CA ALA A 244 -6.37 -2.11 11.53
C ALA A 244 -5.26 -2.83 10.73
N LEU A 245 -5.39 -2.91 9.41
CA LEU A 245 -4.38 -3.48 8.51
C LEU A 245 -3.09 -2.68 8.51
N THR A 246 -3.15 -1.34 8.48
CA THR A 246 -1.93 -0.51 8.60
C THR A 246 -1.23 -0.72 9.92
N MET A 247 -1.98 -0.71 11.02
CA MET A 247 -1.43 -0.91 12.36
C MET A 247 -0.72 -2.25 12.50
N VAL A 248 -1.38 -3.35 12.11
CA VAL A 248 -0.78 -4.69 12.15
C VAL A 248 0.42 -4.81 11.22
N PHE A 249 0.33 -4.23 10.01
CA PHE A 249 1.44 -4.24 9.07
C PHE A 249 2.68 -3.54 9.64
N VAL A 250 2.51 -2.42 10.34
CA VAL A 250 3.59 -1.66 10.97
C VAL A 250 4.13 -2.40 12.21
N ILE A 251 3.26 -2.90 13.09
CA ILE A 251 3.66 -3.59 14.34
C ILE A 251 4.53 -4.81 14.04
N PHE A 252 4.14 -5.64 13.07
CA PHE A 252 4.87 -6.85 12.70
C PHE A 252 5.84 -6.64 11.52
N ASN A 253 6.15 -5.39 11.15
CA ASN A 253 7.18 -5.16 10.15
C ASN A 253 8.57 -5.51 10.74
N LYS A 254 9.41 -6.18 9.95
CA LYS A 254 10.80 -6.47 10.34
C LYS A 254 11.68 -5.22 10.44
N VAL A 255 11.33 -4.14 9.75
CA VAL A 255 12.09 -2.88 9.71
C VAL A 255 11.15 -1.73 10.06
N CYS A 256 11.34 -1.17 11.26
CA CYS A 256 10.69 0.04 11.73
C CYS A 256 11.77 1.03 12.15
N THR A 257 12.13 1.98 11.28
CA THR A 257 13.20 2.95 11.59
C THR A 257 12.61 4.35 11.73
N ALA A 258 12.88 5.02 12.85
CA ALA A 258 12.69 6.47 12.94
C ALA A 258 13.93 7.13 12.35
N GLN A 259 13.93 7.40 11.04
CA GLN A 259 14.99 8.20 10.44
C GLN A 259 14.74 9.66 10.81
N GLU A 260 15.52 10.18 11.75
CA GLU A 260 15.80 11.61 11.80
C GLU A 260 16.62 11.92 10.55
N ALA A 261 15.99 12.57 9.56
CA ALA A 261 16.73 13.19 8.49
C ALA A 261 17.64 14.25 9.13
N ARG A 262 18.93 13.94 9.23
CA ARG A 262 19.97 14.96 9.44
C ARG A 262 20.15 15.74 8.16
#